data_AF-A0A251XS07-F1
#
_entry.id   AF-A0A251XS07-F1
#
_cell.length_a   1.000
_cell.length_b   1.000
_cell.length_c   1.000
_cell.angle_alpha   90.00
_cell.angle_beta   90.00
_cell.angle_gamma   90.00
#
_symmetry.space_group_name_H-M   'P 1'
#
loop_
_entity.id
_entity.type
_entity.pdbx_description
1 polymer ?
#
loop_
_entity_poly.entity_id
_entity_poly.type
_entity_poly.pdbx_seq_one_letter_code
_entity_poly.pdbx_strand_id
1 'polypeptide(L)'
;MGEQVGREVEVDVTNIAHGGVSVARHDGRVVFVSDAIPGERVRARITEDAKKSFWRADTVEVLDASPHRRPHVWAEASVDRAPRTGSAAPSSATSRWPTSAS
;
A
#
# COMPACT_ATOMS: atom_id res chain seq x y z
N MET A 1 3.28 -9.01 -20.54
CA MET A 1 2.94 -7.81 -19.74
C MET A 1 3.15 -8.21 -18.31
N GLY A 2 4.12 -7.56 -17.68
CA GLY A 2 4.97 -8.01 -16.57
C GLY A 2 6.32 -7.26 -16.54
N GLU A 3 6.60 -6.42 -17.53
CA GLU A 3 7.86 -5.68 -17.68
C GLU A 3 7.96 -4.48 -16.73
N GLN A 4 6.81 -3.98 -16.29
CA GLN A 4 6.75 -2.84 -15.38
C GLN A 4 6.71 -3.30 -13.93
N VAL A 5 6.35 -4.57 -13.65
CA VAL A 5 6.42 -5.15 -12.30
C VAL A 5 7.82 -5.00 -11.73
N GLY A 6 7.89 -4.40 -10.54
CA GLY A 6 9.13 -4.10 -9.84
C GLY A 6 9.69 -2.71 -10.13
N ARG A 7 9.22 -1.99 -11.16
CA ARG A 7 9.62 -0.60 -11.41
C ARG A 7 8.95 0.34 -10.44
N GLU A 8 9.70 1.36 -10.06
CA GLU A 8 9.23 2.47 -9.23
C GLU A 8 8.83 3.61 -10.14
N VAL A 9 7.64 4.16 -9.90
CA VAL A 9 7.11 5.29 -10.64
C VAL A 9 6.68 6.36 -9.65
N GLU A 10 7.03 7.60 -9.95
CA GLU A 10 6.51 8.75 -9.25
C GLU A 10 5.13 9.08 -9.81
N VAL A 11 4.15 9.14 -8.91
CA VAL A 11 2.76 9.36 -9.28
C VAL A 11 2.10 10.35 -8.31
N ASP A 12 1.26 11.20 -8.89
CA ASP A 12 0.42 12.13 -8.14
C ASP A 12 -0.92 11.45 -7.88
N VAL A 13 -1.25 11.31 -6.59
CA VAL A 13 -2.48 10.66 -6.15
C VAL A 13 -3.59 11.69 -6.19
N THR A 14 -4.57 11.45 -7.05
CA THR A 14 -5.59 12.46 -7.37
C THR A 14 -6.94 12.15 -6.73
N ASN A 15 -7.26 10.88 -6.50
CA ASN A 15 -8.58 10.49 -6.01
C ASN A 15 -8.55 9.15 -5.27
N ILE A 16 -9.65 8.80 -4.61
CA ILE A 16 -9.92 7.48 -4.01
C ILE A 16 -11.06 6.82 -4.79
N ALA A 17 -10.86 5.57 -5.19
CA ALA A 17 -11.90 4.74 -5.82
C ALA A 17 -12.83 4.10 -4.78
N HIS A 18 -14.01 3.67 -5.24
CA HIS A 18 -14.91 2.84 -4.44
C HIS A 18 -14.16 1.60 -3.93
N GLY A 19 -14.04 1.46 -2.61
CA GLY A 19 -13.26 0.42 -1.95
C GLY A 19 -12.04 0.93 -1.16
N GLY A 20 -11.81 2.25 -1.10
CA GLY A 20 -10.75 2.83 -0.26
C GLY A 20 -9.35 2.74 -0.86
N VAL A 21 -9.25 2.46 -2.17
CA VAL A 21 -7.98 2.37 -2.88
C VAL A 21 -7.69 3.69 -3.56
N SER A 22 -6.46 4.17 -3.42
CA SER A 22 -6.04 5.44 -4.01
C SER A 22 -5.71 5.29 -5.49
N VAL A 23 -5.98 6.36 -6.23
CA VAL A 23 -5.91 6.40 -7.69
C VAL A 23 -4.95 7.50 -8.10
N ALA A 24 -3.96 7.10 -8.87
CA ALA A 24 -3.03 7.98 -9.54
C ALA A 24 -3.08 7.77 -11.06
N ARG A 25 -2.53 8.73 -11.80
CA ARG A 25 -2.38 8.62 -13.25
C ARG A 25 -0.91 8.66 -13.63
N HIS A 26 -0.51 7.73 -14.48
CA HIS A 26 0.84 7.66 -15.03
C HIS A 26 0.76 7.27 -16.50
N ASP A 27 1.36 8.08 -17.37
CA ASP A 27 1.43 7.83 -18.82
C ASP A 27 0.07 7.53 -19.48
N GLY A 28 -0.97 8.27 -19.08
CA GLY A 28 -2.35 8.07 -19.57
C GLY A 28 -3.08 6.83 -19.03
N ARG A 29 -2.46 6.09 -18.10
CA ARG A 29 -3.03 4.90 -17.46
C ARG A 29 -3.42 5.17 -16.02
N VAL A 30 -4.39 4.42 -15.54
CA VAL A 30 -4.82 4.44 -14.14
C VAL A 30 -3.89 3.52 -13.34
N VAL A 31 -3.32 4.04 -12.27
CA VAL A 31 -2.51 3.28 -11.32
C VAL A 31 -3.24 3.28 -9.98
N PHE A 32 -3.62 2.09 -9.53
CA PHE A 32 -4.15 1.90 -8.18
C PHE A 32 -2.98 1.77 -7.22
N VAL A 33 -2.91 2.71 -6.28
CA VAL A 33 -1.81 2.82 -5.32
C VAL A 33 -2.33 2.46 -3.93
N SER A 34 -1.70 1.46 -3.31
CA SER A 34 -1.89 1.16 -1.89
C SER A 34 -1.14 2.18 -1.04
N ASP A 35 -1.69 2.51 0.13
CA ASP A 35 -1.00 3.34 1.14
C ASP A 35 -0.63 4.76 0.70
N ALA A 36 -1.51 5.40 -0.06
CA ALA A 36 -1.39 6.83 -0.35
C ALA A 36 -2.75 7.52 -0.18
N ILE A 37 -2.77 8.83 0.03
CA ILE A 37 -4.01 9.62 0.06
C ILE A 37 -4.04 10.65 -1.09
N PRO A 38 -5.23 11.10 -1.52
CA PRO A 38 -5.34 12.12 -2.55
C PRO A 38 -4.69 13.43 -2.11
N GLY A 39 -3.98 14.06 -3.06
CA GLY A 39 -3.16 15.25 -2.83
C GLY A 39 -1.70 14.94 -2.47
N GLU A 40 -1.25 13.69 -2.61
CA GLU A 40 0.13 13.29 -2.33
C GLU A 40 0.91 12.94 -3.57
N ARG A 41 2.21 13.23 -3.50
CA ARG A 41 3.17 12.68 -4.44
C ARG A 41 3.87 11.51 -3.78
N VAL A 42 3.76 10.33 -4.38
CA VAL A 42 4.38 9.12 -3.87
C VAL A 42 5.21 8.44 -4.95
N ARG A 43 6.26 7.76 -4.51
CA ARG A 43 6.91 6.70 -5.29
C ARG A 43 6.16 5.42 -5.03
N ALA A 44 5.59 4.86 -6.08
CA ALA A 44 4.87 3.61 -6.04
C ALA A 44 5.61 2.56 -6.86
N ARG A 45 5.79 1.37 -6.29
CA ARG A 45 6.38 0.21 -6.98
C ARG A 45 5.28 -0.61 -7.62
N ILE A 46 5.32 -0.77 -8.94
CA ILE A 46 4.32 -1.53 -9.70
C ILE A 46 4.42 -3.01 -9.29
N THR A 47 3.31 -3.56 -8.82
CA THR A 47 3.19 -4.97 -8.40
C THR A 47 2.46 -5.81 -9.43
N GLU A 48 1.54 -5.21 -10.21
CA GLU A 48 0.84 -5.88 -11.31
C GLU A 48 0.68 -4.94 -12.52
N ASP A 49 1.20 -5.34 -13.68
CA ASP A 49 0.97 -4.66 -14.98
C ASP A 49 0.21 -5.51 -16.03
N ALA A 50 -0.35 -6.64 -15.61
CA ALA A 50 -0.99 -7.62 -16.51
C ALA A 50 -2.20 -7.06 -17.29
N LYS A 51 -2.79 -5.94 -16.86
CA LYS A 51 -3.96 -5.32 -17.50
C LYS A 51 -3.56 -4.09 -18.29
N LYS A 52 -4.02 -4.00 -19.54
CA LYS A 52 -3.74 -2.86 -20.43
C LYS A 52 -4.32 -1.52 -19.93
N SER A 53 -5.43 -1.58 -19.20
CA SER A 53 -6.19 -0.38 -18.80
C SER A 53 -5.79 0.20 -17.44
N PHE A 54 -5.15 -0.61 -16.58
CA PHE A 54 -4.71 -0.14 -15.27
C PHE A 54 -3.59 -1.00 -14.69
N TRP A 55 -2.81 -0.40 -13.80
CA TRP A 55 -1.75 -1.05 -13.04
C TRP A 55 -2.04 -0.99 -11.54
N ARG A 56 -1.45 -1.90 -10.78
CA ARG A 56 -1.39 -1.81 -9.32
C ARG A 56 0.02 -1.54 -8.87
N ALA A 57 0.15 -0.71 -7.85
CA ALA A 57 1.42 -0.36 -7.25
C ALA A 57 1.26 -0.18 -5.73
N ASP A 58 2.36 -0.42 -5.02
CA ASP A 58 2.43 -0.21 -3.57
C ASP A 58 3.32 1.01 -3.28
N THR A 59 2.90 1.89 -2.37
CA THR A 59 3.70 3.06 -2.00
C THR A 59 4.96 2.61 -1.28
N VAL A 60 6.12 2.97 -1.82
CA VAL A 60 7.43 2.71 -1.19
C VAL A 60 7.97 3.93 -0.47
N GLU A 61 7.62 5.13 -0.93
CA GLU A 61 8.10 6.38 -0.35
C GLU A 61 7.10 7.51 -0.65
N VAL A 62 6.85 8.37 0.34
CA VAL A 62 6.01 9.57 0.18
C VAL A 62 6.94 10.75 -0.05
N LEU A 63 6.88 11.34 -1.25
CA LEU A 63 7.74 12.44 -1.65
C LEU A 63 7.19 13.80 -1.22
N ASP A 64 5.86 13.96 -1.34
CA ASP A 64 5.14 15.15 -0.90
C ASP A 64 3.92 14.71 -0.11
N ALA A 65 4.00 14.89 1.21
CA ALA A 65 2.93 14.52 2.13
C ALA A 65 1.86 15.62 2.11
N SER A 66 0.61 15.23 1.92
CA SER A 66 -0.48 16.21 1.84
C SER A 66 -0.73 16.83 3.22
N PRO A 67 -1.02 18.13 3.32
CA PRO A 67 -1.34 18.80 4.59
C PRO A 67 -2.66 18.29 5.22
N HIS A 68 -3.43 17.48 4.50
CA HIS A 68 -4.62 16.79 5.00
C HIS A 68 -4.33 15.40 5.58
N ARG A 69 -3.07 14.92 5.50
CA ARG A 69 -2.65 13.67 6.13
C ARG A 69 -2.81 13.81 7.64
N ARG A 70 -3.91 13.29 8.17
CA ARG A 70 -4.08 13.15 9.61
C ARG A 70 -3.26 11.95 10.08
N PRO A 71 -2.40 12.09 11.10
CA PRO A 71 -1.73 10.95 11.67
C PRO A 71 -2.79 9.94 12.14
N HIS A 72 -2.61 8.67 11.81
CA HIS A 72 -3.45 7.61 12.32
C HIS A 72 -3.42 7.65 13.86
N VAL A 73 -4.59 7.55 14.50
CA VAL A 73 -4.72 7.57 15.97
C VAL A 73 -3.97 6.40 16.65
N TRP A 74 -3.66 5.35 15.88
CA TRP A 74 -2.88 4.20 16.31
C TRP A 74 -1.53 4.18 15.61
N ALA A 75 -0.49 4.65 16.30
CA ALA A 75 0.85 4.83 15.75
C ALA A 75 1.45 3.54 15.13
N GLU A 76 1.07 2.36 15.61
CA GLU A 76 1.61 1.09 15.10
C GLU A 76 1.07 0.68 13.72
N ALA A 77 0.03 1.34 13.23
CA ALA A 77 -0.52 1.12 11.88
C ALA A 77 -0.05 2.16 10.87
N SER A 78 0.76 3.14 11.29
CA SER A 78 1.31 4.16 10.39
C SER A 78 2.50 3.59 9.61
N VAL A 79 2.49 3.80 8.29
CA VAL A 79 3.54 3.36 7.34
C VAL A 79 4.93 4.00 7.58
N ASP A 80 5.05 4.89 8.55
CA ASP A 80 6.30 5.54 8.96
C ASP A 80 7.42 4.53 9.31
N ARG A 81 7.05 3.27 9.61
CA ARG A 81 8.00 2.18 9.79
C ARG A 81 7.98 1.21 8.60
N ALA A 82 9.11 1.14 7.88
CA ALA A 82 9.35 0.07 6.92
C ALA A 82 9.09 -1.31 7.57
N PRO A 83 8.22 -2.18 7.00
CA PRO A 83 8.02 -3.51 7.54
C PRO A 83 9.36 -4.24 7.48
N ARG A 84 9.87 -4.65 8.65
CA ARG A 84 11.07 -5.48 8.73
C ARG A 84 10.79 -6.74 7.92
N THR A 85 11.42 -6.85 6.75
CA THR A 85 11.35 -7.99 5.85
C THR A 85 11.47 -9.31 6.62
N GLY A 86 10.55 -10.24 6.36
CA GLY A 86 10.65 -11.61 6.85
C GLY A 86 9.33 -12.36 6.82
N SER A 87 8.90 -12.81 5.65
CA SER A 87 8.03 -13.99 5.56
C SER A 87 8.84 -15.19 6.03
N ALA A 88 8.54 -15.67 7.23
CA ALA A 88 8.80 -17.05 7.66
C ALA A 88 7.86 -17.37 8.82
N ALA A 89 6.73 -18.00 8.51
CA ALA A 89 5.96 -18.71 9.51
C ALA A 89 6.79 -19.92 10.01
N PRO A 90 6.91 -20.16 11.32
CA PRO A 90 6.94 -21.51 11.81
C PRO A 90 5.51 -21.97 12.08
N SER A 91 5.09 -22.96 11.31
CA SER A 91 3.97 -23.84 11.65
C SER A 91 4.11 -24.35 13.09
N SER A 92 2.97 -24.59 13.72
CA SER A 92 2.76 -25.27 15.01
C SER A 92 3.00 -24.47 16.30
N ALA A 93 1.90 -23.96 16.86
CA ALA A 93 1.73 -23.91 18.32
C ALA A 93 0.23 -24.03 18.63
N THR A 94 -0.14 -25.24 19.05
CA THR A 94 -1.41 -25.63 19.67
C THR A 94 -2.00 -24.53 20.53
N SER A 95 -3.18 -24.03 20.14
CA SER A 95 -4.01 -23.19 21.00
C SER A 95 -4.64 -24.07 22.08
N ARG A 96 -4.06 -24.06 23.29
CA ARG A 96 -4.75 -24.49 24.52
C ARG A 96 -5.26 -23.24 25.21
N TRP A 97 -6.56 -23.00 25.10
CA TRP A 97 -7.27 -22.01 25.92
C TRP A 97 -7.50 -22.62 27.32
N PRO A 98 -7.32 -21.88 28.43
CA PRO A 98 -7.80 -22.33 29.72
C PRO A 98 -9.31 -22.06 29.84
N THR A 99 -10.11 -23.13 29.97
CA THR A 99 -11.49 -23.01 30.44
C THR A 99 -11.45 -22.58 31.90
N SER A 100 -11.98 -21.38 32.18
CA SER A 100 -12.24 -20.93 33.54
C SER A 100 -13.24 -21.85 34.22
N ALA A 101 -12.83 -22.49 35.31
CA ALA A 101 -13.70 -23.20 36.23
C ALA A 101 -14.35 -22.20 37.21
N SER A 102 -15.61 -22.44 37.55
CA SER A 102 -16.25 -22.04 38.80
C SER A 102 -17.18 -23.15 39.22
#